data_AF-A0AAV9XCX9-F1
#
_entry.id   AF-A0AAV9XCX9-F1
#
_cell.length_a   1.000
_cell.length_b   1.000
_cell.length_c   1.000
_cell.angle_alpha   90.00
_cell.angle_beta   90.00
_cell.angle_gamma   90.00
#
_symmetry.space_group_name_H-M   'P 1'
#
loop_
_entity.id
_entity.type
_entity.pdbx_description
1 polymer ?
#
loop_
_entity_poly.entity_id
_entity_poly.type
_entity_poly.pdbx_seq_one_letter_code
_entity_poly.pdbx_strand_id
1 'polypeptide(L)'
;MVKSTHWLKTAYDIGDQDSQQWLEDVPFSVFLEELFPTTDHPGFGEETPTSYWDMKNNITSIKLMRRGRLSFQPTENLSNHLKLDRKTGVIEIFHHTAFLKESLRITKDQRGNPPSFEDALQRGALPRQLAIEVLDSIQKIIFPLSDPSAVSILRSLVREQEFDQDCLRFEASAIREPHEINVQYLYFGARLADIHDELEHPTPRGYLSRWAKRKGTGHANIATIVGVILAVFFGVATLGLGGFQAWVGYQQWRHPIQTNN
;
A
#
# COMPACT_ATOMS: atom_id res chain seq x y z
N MET A 1 -16.68 16.48 -25.10
CA MET A 1 -16.30 16.42 -23.67
C MET A 1 -16.44 14.97 -23.18
N VAL A 2 -15.60 14.06 -23.70
CA VAL A 2 -15.46 12.65 -23.26
C VAL A 2 -14.07 12.16 -23.73
N LYS A 3 -13.03 12.36 -22.92
CA LYS A 3 -11.68 11.79 -23.17
C LYS A 3 -10.95 11.39 -21.86
N SER A 4 -11.69 11.18 -20.77
CA SER A 4 -11.10 11.08 -19.43
C SER A 4 -10.98 9.66 -18.85
N THR A 5 -11.37 8.62 -19.57
CA THR A 5 -11.43 7.25 -19.01
C THR A 5 -10.53 6.22 -19.71
N HIS A 6 -9.86 6.59 -20.79
CA HIS A 6 -9.01 5.65 -21.53
C HIS A 6 -7.73 5.30 -20.75
N TRP A 7 -7.08 6.29 -20.14
CA TRP A 7 -5.85 6.08 -19.36
C TRP A 7 -6.11 5.29 -18.07
N LEU A 8 -7.26 5.50 -17.41
CA LEU A 8 -7.68 4.70 -16.26
C LEU A 8 -7.81 3.21 -16.64
N LYS A 9 -8.26 2.92 -17.86
CA LYS A 9 -8.39 1.53 -18.34
C LYS A 9 -7.04 0.92 -18.72
N THR A 10 -6.14 1.69 -19.32
CA THR A 10 -4.78 1.24 -19.63
C THR A 10 -3.95 1.03 -18.36
N ALA A 11 -4.06 1.91 -17.36
CA ALA A 11 -3.43 1.73 -16.04
C ALA A 11 -4.05 0.55 -15.26
N TYR A 12 -5.37 0.35 -15.38
CA TYR A 12 -6.07 -0.80 -14.81
C TYR A 12 -5.58 -2.14 -15.35
N ASP A 13 -5.33 -2.25 -16.67
CA ASP A 13 -4.76 -3.48 -17.26
C ASP A 13 -3.29 -3.70 -16.88
N ILE A 14 -2.49 -2.64 -16.70
CA ILE A 14 -1.08 -2.75 -16.26
C ILE A 14 -0.99 -3.15 -14.77
N GLY A 15 -1.95 -2.71 -13.95
CA GLY A 15 -2.01 -3.02 -12.52
C GLY A 15 -2.48 -4.43 -12.18
N ASP A 16 -3.16 -5.14 -13.09
CA ASP A 16 -3.74 -6.48 -12.88
C ASP A 16 -3.07 -7.57 -13.72
N GLN A 17 -1.97 -7.26 -14.44
CA GLN A 17 -1.17 -8.29 -15.09
C GLN A 17 -0.54 -9.21 -14.03
N ASP A 18 -1.13 -10.40 -13.89
CA ASP A 18 -0.46 -11.57 -13.34
C ASP A 18 0.87 -11.76 -14.08
N SER A 19 1.91 -12.14 -13.33
CA SER A 19 3.28 -12.34 -13.80
C SER A 19 3.31 -12.96 -15.21
N GLN A 20 3.62 -12.13 -16.22
CA GLN A 20 3.70 -12.61 -17.59
C GLN A 20 4.77 -13.71 -17.66
N GLN A 21 4.39 -14.88 -18.18
CA GLN A 21 5.34 -15.97 -18.37
C GLN A 21 6.28 -15.60 -19.52
N TRP A 22 7.59 -15.65 -19.26
CA TRP A 22 8.60 -15.44 -20.29
C TRP A 22 8.49 -16.55 -21.33
N LEU A 23 8.22 -16.17 -22.59
CA LEU A 23 8.13 -17.09 -23.72
C LEU A 23 9.54 -17.37 -24.26
N GLU A 24 9.85 -18.63 -24.59
CA GLU A 24 11.18 -19.08 -25.02
C GLU A 24 11.70 -18.34 -26.27
N ASP A 25 10.80 -17.76 -27.08
CA ASP A 25 11.12 -17.11 -28.35
C ASP A 25 11.51 -15.62 -28.21
N VAL A 26 11.45 -15.04 -27.00
CA VAL A 26 11.67 -13.61 -26.77
C VAL A 26 12.99 -13.40 -26.00
N PRO A 27 13.91 -12.53 -26.46
CA PRO A 27 15.09 -12.17 -25.70
C PRO A 27 14.73 -11.60 -24.32
N PHE A 28 15.50 -11.95 -23.28
CA PHE A 28 15.22 -11.52 -21.92
C PHE A 28 15.20 -9.98 -21.75
N SER A 29 16.03 -9.26 -22.50
CA SER A 29 16.03 -7.79 -22.53
C SER A 29 14.70 -7.22 -23.01
N VAL A 30 14.15 -7.77 -24.10
CA VAL A 30 12.86 -7.37 -24.68
C VAL A 30 11.72 -7.68 -23.72
N PHE A 31 11.73 -8.88 -23.12
CA PHE A 31 10.74 -9.26 -22.11
C PHE A 31 10.75 -8.31 -20.90
N LEU A 32 11.93 -7.92 -20.41
CA LEU A 32 12.02 -6.98 -19.30
C LEU A 32 11.58 -5.55 -19.69
N GLU A 33 11.89 -5.08 -20.90
CA GLU A 33 11.36 -3.81 -21.40
C GLU A 33 9.82 -3.82 -21.46
N GLU A 34 9.22 -4.94 -21.87
CA GLU A 34 7.75 -5.10 -21.88
C GLU A 34 7.15 -5.16 -20.48
N LEU A 35 7.84 -5.75 -19.50
CA LEU A 35 7.40 -5.78 -18.11
C LEU A 35 7.42 -4.40 -17.43
N PHE A 36 8.24 -3.47 -17.93
CA PHE A 36 8.39 -2.13 -17.40
C PHE A 36 8.09 -1.09 -18.49
N PRO A 37 6.82 -0.97 -18.94
CA PRO A 37 6.47 0.00 -19.95
C PRO A 37 6.65 1.42 -19.41
N THR A 38 7.26 2.29 -20.21
CA THR A 38 7.37 3.71 -19.89
C THR A 38 6.01 4.37 -20.14
N THR A 39 5.31 4.71 -19.06
CA THR A 39 4.03 5.43 -19.16
C THR A 39 4.25 6.91 -18.92
N ASP A 40 3.96 7.72 -19.92
CA ASP A 40 3.97 9.18 -19.80
C ASP A 40 2.69 9.61 -19.04
N HIS A 41 2.80 9.72 -17.72
CA HIS A 41 1.67 10.14 -16.87
C HIS A 41 1.69 11.67 -16.72
N PRO A 42 0.60 12.40 -17.00
CA PRO A 42 0.54 13.87 -16.93
C PRO A 42 0.65 14.47 -15.50
N GLY A 43 1.04 13.66 -14.51
CA GLY A 43 1.40 14.09 -13.15
C GLY A 43 2.84 13.77 -12.75
N PHE A 44 3.58 13.03 -13.59
CA PHE A 44 5.00 12.69 -13.42
C PHE A 44 5.86 13.13 -14.62
N GLY A 45 5.24 13.54 -15.73
CA GLY A 45 5.85 14.24 -16.86
C GLY A 45 5.69 15.75 -16.76
N GLU A 46 6.73 16.48 -17.19
CA GLU A 46 7.05 17.93 -17.27
C GLU A 46 6.04 19.06 -16.92
N GLU A 47 4.74 18.83 -16.84
CA GLU A 47 3.75 19.89 -16.66
C GLU A 47 3.32 20.04 -15.19
N THR A 48 4.05 20.90 -14.48
CA THR A 48 3.84 21.42 -13.11
C THR A 48 4.52 20.66 -11.95
N PRO A 49 5.78 21.01 -11.63
CA PRO A 49 6.54 20.43 -10.51
C PRO A 49 5.81 20.49 -9.16
N THR A 50 5.01 21.53 -8.93
CA THR A 50 4.32 21.78 -7.66
C THR A 50 3.31 20.68 -7.31
N SER A 51 2.50 20.23 -8.28
CA SER A 51 1.50 19.17 -8.06
C SER A 51 2.17 17.84 -7.72
N TYR A 52 3.26 17.51 -8.42
CA TYR A 52 4.05 16.30 -8.21
C TYR A 52 4.70 16.23 -6.83
N TRP A 53 5.32 17.32 -6.36
CA TRP A 53 5.93 17.38 -5.02
C TRP A 53 4.89 17.35 -3.90
N ASP A 54 3.74 18.01 -4.08
CA ASP A 54 2.63 17.96 -3.14
C ASP A 54 2.04 16.54 -3.05
N MET A 55 1.94 15.83 -4.19
CA MET A 55 1.56 14.43 -4.27
C MET A 55 2.57 13.54 -3.53
N LYS A 56 3.87 13.71 -3.80
CA LYS A 56 4.97 12.95 -3.17
C LYS A 56 4.96 13.09 -1.64
N ASN A 57 4.71 14.30 -1.14
CA ASN A 57 4.61 14.59 0.29
C ASN A 57 3.33 14.00 0.94
N ASN A 58 2.35 13.58 0.15
CA ASN A 58 1.10 12.98 0.62
C ASN A 58 1.11 11.45 0.65
N ILE A 59 1.97 10.79 -0.12
CA ILE A 59 2.05 9.31 -0.20
C ILE A 59 3.04 8.75 0.84
N THR A 60 2.96 9.19 2.09
CA THR A 60 3.80 8.61 3.16
C THR A 60 3.13 7.40 3.79
N SER A 61 3.92 6.42 4.26
CA SER A 61 3.43 5.19 4.90
C SER A 61 2.39 5.45 5.98
N ILE A 62 2.58 6.49 6.79
CA ILE A 62 1.62 6.89 7.83
C ILE A 62 0.28 7.30 7.25
N LYS A 63 0.28 8.16 6.21
CA LYS A 63 -0.94 8.63 5.56
C LYS A 63 -1.66 7.46 4.88
N LEU A 64 -0.91 6.58 4.21
CA LEU A 64 -1.44 5.37 3.58
C LEU A 64 -2.11 4.45 4.61
N MET A 65 -1.47 4.20 5.76
CA MET A 65 -2.04 3.35 6.81
C MET A 65 -3.23 4.01 7.53
N ARG A 66 -3.13 5.30 7.89
CA ARG A 66 -4.15 5.98 8.70
C ARG A 66 -5.36 6.42 7.89
N ARG A 67 -5.13 7.05 6.74
CA ARG A 67 -6.19 7.63 5.89
C ARG A 67 -6.67 6.62 4.85
N GLY A 68 -5.74 5.92 4.18
CA GLY A 68 -6.07 4.92 3.15
C GLY A 68 -6.48 3.54 3.71
N ARG A 69 -6.21 3.28 5.00
CA ARG A 69 -6.34 1.94 5.61
C ARG A 69 -5.58 0.87 4.81
N LEU A 70 -4.42 1.25 4.28
CA LEU A 70 -3.56 0.41 3.48
C LEU A 70 -2.52 -0.31 4.36
N SER A 71 -1.97 -1.39 3.84
CA SER A 71 -0.90 -2.17 4.47
C SER A 71 0.19 -2.49 3.45
N PHE A 72 1.38 -2.86 3.93
CA PHE A 72 2.53 -3.17 3.07
C PHE A 72 2.87 -4.64 3.18
N GLN A 73 3.27 -5.25 2.08
CA GLN A 73 3.75 -6.64 2.03
C GLN A 73 5.05 -6.69 1.22
N PRO A 74 6.06 -7.49 1.63
CA PRO A 74 7.25 -7.68 0.80
C PRO A 74 6.89 -8.41 -0.50
N THR A 75 7.58 -8.07 -1.59
CA THR A 75 7.57 -8.88 -2.83
C THR A 75 9.00 -9.15 -3.30
N GLU A 76 9.22 -10.39 -3.74
CA GLU A 76 10.43 -10.85 -4.42
C GLU A 76 10.45 -10.44 -5.90
N ASN A 77 9.28 -10.10 -6.45
CA ASN A 77 9.12 -9.71 -7.83
C ASN A 77 9.16 -8.18 -7.98
N LEU A 78 10.15 -7.67 -8.70
CA LEU A 78 10.31 -6.25 -9.00
C LEU A 78 9.13 -5.68 -9.79
N SER A 79 8.52 -6.46 -10.68
CA SER A 79 7.36 -6.03 -11.46
C SER A 79 6.12 -5.79 -10.61
N ASN A 80 6.10 -6.28 -9.37
CA ASN A 80 5.01 -6.07 -8.41
C ASN A 80 5.26 -4.90 -7.46
N HIS A 81 6.40 -4.21 -7.58
CA HIS A 81 6.69 -3.06 -6.73
C HIS A 81 5.62 -1.96 -6.90
N LEU A 82 5.08 -1.45 -5.78
CA LEU A 82 3.96 -0.51 -5.71
C LEU A 82 2.65 -1.01 -6.32
N LYS A 83 2.50 -2.33 -6.53
CA LYS A 83 1.22 -2.91 -6.96
C LYS A 83 0.22 -2.79 -5.82
N LEU A 84 -0.88 -2.08 -6.07
CA LEU A 84 -1.97 -1.88 -5.13
C LEU A 84 -3.09 -2.88 -5.39
N ASP A 85 -3.30 -3.82 -4.49
CA ASP A 85 -4.54 -4.60 -4.47
C ASP A 85 -5.64 -3.77 -3.81
N ARG A 86 -6.50 -3.16 -4.63
CA ARG A 86 -7.61 -2.34 -4.13
C ARG A 86 -8.58 -3.13 -3.26
N LYS A 87 -8.72 -4.45 -3.47
CA LYS A 87 -9.66 -5.31 -2.73
C LYS A 87 -9.21 -5.54 -1.30
N THR A 88 -7.93 -5.85 -1.10
CA THR A 88 -7.35 -6.10 0.22
C THR A 88 -6.79 -4.84 0.88
N GLY A 89 -6.40 -3.85 0.09
CA GLY A 89 -5.68 -2.66 0.55
C GLY A 89 -4.21 -2.94 0.84
N VAL A 90 -3.62 -3.93 0.16
CA VAL A 90 -2.20 -4.26 0.30
C VAL A 90 -1.43 -3.60 -0.84
N ILE A 91 -0.30 -2.99 -0.49
CA ILE A 91 0.71 -2.49 -1.43
C ILE A 91 1.92 -3.41 -1.34
N GLU A 92 2.30 -4.02 -2.46
CA GLU A 92 3.48 -4.85 -2.55
C GLU A 92 4.74 -3.98 -2.72
N ILE A 93 5.77 -4.23 -1.91
CA ILE A 93 7.02 -3.47 -1.93
C ILE A 93 8.19 -4.42 -2.16
N PHE A 94 8.88 -4.25 -3.30
CA PHE A 94 10.16 -4.90 -3.52
C PHE A 94 11.18 -4.46 -2.46
N HIS A 95 11.68 -5.40 -1.65
CA HIS A 95 12.44 -5.06 -0.43
C HIS A 95 13.93 -5.33 -0.51
N HIS A 96 14.44 -6.00 -1.55
CA HIS A 96 15.88 -6.29 -1.70
C HIS A 96 16.69 -5.06 -2.11
N THR A 97 16.78 -4.07 -1.21
CA THR A 97 17.48 -2.81 -1.50
C THR A 97 18.98 -3.01 -1.67
N ALA A 98 19.56 -4.07 -1.13
CA ALA A 98 20.97 -4.37 -1.32
C ALA A 98 21.27 -4.65 -2.79
N PHE A 99 20.38 -5.41 -3.46
CA PHE A 99 20.46 -5.70 -4.89
C PHE A 99 20.31 -4.43 -5.74
N LEU A 100 19.38 -3.54 -5.38
CA LEU A 100 19.21 -2.25 -6.07
C LEU A 100 20.46 -1.39 -5.93
N LYS A 101 20.99 -1.25 -4.72
CA LYS A 101 22.20 -0.46 -4.44
C LYS A 101 23.40 -1.00 -5.20
N GLU A 102 23.58 -2.31 -5.24
CA GLU A 102 24.71 -2.92 -5.97
C GLU A 102 24.58 -2.73 -7.48
N SER A 103 23.37 -2.89 -8.04
CA SER A 103 23.09 -2.54 -9.44
C SER A 103 23.45 -1.08 -9.76
N LEU A 104 23.18 -0.17 -8.82
CA LEU A 104 23.53 1.25 -8.95
C LEU A 104 25.03 1.51 -8.81
N ARG A 105 25.77 0.70 -8.03
CA ARG A 105 27.24 0.80 -7.94
C ARG A 105 27.90 0.31 -9.23
N ILE A 106 27.42 -0.78 -9.82
CA ILE A 106 27.93 -1.34 -11.09
C ILE A 106 27.73 -0.36 -12.25
N THR A 107 26.60 0.36 -12.24
CA THR A 107 26.23 1.32 -13.30
C THR A 107 26.69 2.76 -13.02
N LYS A 108 27.46 2.98 -11.94
CA LYS A 108 27.98 4.30 -11.54
C LYS A 108 29.12 4.77 -12.48
N ASP A 109 29.34 6.08 -12.54
CA ASP A 109 30.46 6.71 -13.28
C ASP A 109 30.48 6.46 -14.80
N GLN A 110 29.35 6.03 -15.38
CA GLN A 110 29.21 5.86 -16.82
C GLN A 110 29.10 7.24 -17.49
N ARG A 111 30.22 7.74 -18.02
CA ARG A 111 30.26 8.96 -18.83
C ARG A 111 29.54 8.71 -20.15
N GLY A 112 28.32 9.23 -20.31
CA GLY A 112 27.59 9.16 -21.57
C GLY A 112 26.09 9.08 -21.38
N ASN A 113 25.38 8.64 -22.42
CA ASN A 113 23.96 8.34 -22.33
C ASN A 113 23.73 7.20 -21.33
N PRO A 114 22.58 7.18 -20.62
CA PRO A 114 22.23 6.09 -19.74
C PRO A 114 22.28 4.75 -20.52
N PRO A 115 22.86 3.68 -19.93
CA PRO A 115 22.98 2.40 -20.61
C PRO A 115 21.60 1.90 -21.02
N SER A 116 21.52 1.31 -22.22
CA SER A 116 20.30 0.63 -22.64
C SER A 116 19.98 -0.52 -21.69
N PHE A 117 18.75 -1.02 -21.75
CA PHE A 117 18.33 -2.17 -20.95
C PHE A 117 19.26 -3.37 -21.18
N GLU A 118 19.65 -3.60 -22.44
CA GLU A 118 20.59 -4.66 -22.81
C GLU A 118 21.99 -4.43 -22.22
N ASP A 119 22.55 -3.22 -22.30
CA ASP A 119 23.88 -2.90 -21.78
C ASP A 119 23.97 -3.10 -20.26
N ALA A 120 22.90 -2.75 -19.54
CA ALA A 120 22.81 -2.95 -18.10
C ALA A 120 22.77 -4.44 -17.76
N LEU A 121 21.95 -5.22 -18.48
CA LEU A 121 21.79 -6.65 -18.27
C LEU A 121 23.06 -7.44 -18.61
N GLN A 122 23.79 -7.08 -19.66
CA GLN A 122 25.09 -7.69 -19.99
C GLN A 122 26.11 -7.52 -18.87
N ARG A 123 25.97 -6.48 -18.04
CA ARG A 123 26.81 -6.23 -16.86
C ARG A 123 26.26 -6.88 -15.59
N GLY A 124 25.16 -7.63 -15.69
CA GLY A 124 24.49 -8.26 -14.55
C GLY A 124 23.78 -7.26 -13.63
N ALA A 125 23.40 -6.08 -14.14
CA ALA A 125 22.76 -5.02 -13.38
C ALA A 125 21.37 -4.67 -13.94
N LEU A 126 20.51 -4.12 -13.08
CA LEU A 126 19.28 -3.49 -13.54
C LEU A 126 19.56 -2.17 -14.27
N PRO A 127 18.68 -1.75 -15.19
CA PRO A 127 18.72 -0.40 -15.73
C PRO A 127 18.72 0.64 -14.61
N ARG A 128 19.63 1.59 -14.71
CA ARG A 128 19.92 2.56 -13.65
C ARG A 128 18.66 3.32 -13.23
N GLN A 129 17.91 3.82 -14.20
CA GLN A 129 16.66 4.55 -13.97
C GLN A 129 15.63 3.73 -13.18
N LEU A 130 15.43 2.46 -13.54
CA LEU A 130 14.49 1.57 -12.86
C LEU A 130 14.89 1.34 -11.40
N ALA A 131 16.18 1.06 -11.15
CA ALA A 131 16.68 0.85 -9.80
C ALA A 131 16.59 2.13 -8.93
N ILE A 132 16.81 3.30 -9.53
CA ILE A 132 16.65 4.59 -8.82
C ILE A 132 15.18 4.83 -8.46
N GLU A 133 14.23 4.62 -9.38
CA GLU A 133 12.80 4.84 -9.10
C GLU A 133 12.29 3.97 -7.97
N VAL A 134 12.63 2.67 -7.99
CA VAL A 134 12.26 1.72 -6.93
C VAL A 134 12.89 2.10 -5.59
N LEU A 135 14.17 2.47 -5.59
CA LEU A 135 14.83 2.86 -4.35
C LEU A 135 14.31 4.20 -3.81
N ASP A 136 14.07 5.19 -4.69
CA ASP A 136 13.55 6.50 -4.32
C ASP A 136 12.12 6.42 -3.79
N SER A 137 11.28 5.55 -4.36
CA SER A 137 9.91 5.34 -3.86
C SER A 137 9.93 4.80 -2.43
N ILE A 138 10.77 3.81 -2.12
CA ILE A 138 10.87 3.22 -0.77
C ILE A 138 11.42 4.26 0.21
N GLN A 139 12.55 4.87 -0.14
CA GLN A 139 13.38 5.65 0.80
C GLN A 139 12.99 7.13 0.90
N LYS A 140 12.31 7.69 -0.11
CA LYS A 140 11.92 9.11 -0.12
C LYS A 140 10.42 9.34 -0.18
N ILE A 141 9.62 8.38 -0.64
CA ILE A 141 8.16 8.53 -0.74
C ILE A 141 7.46 7.80 0.40
N ILE A 142 7.57 6.46 0.43
CA ILE A 142 6.82 5.63 1.35
C ILE A 142 7.41 5.70 2.77
N PHE A 143 8.73 5.57 2.91
CA PHE A 143 9.43 5.57 4.20
C PHE A 143 10.53 6.64 4.27
N PRO A 144 10.17 7.94 4.18
CA PRO A 144 11.15 9.02 4.20
C PRO A 144 11.86 9.11 5.55
N LEU A 145 13.19 9.28 5.53
CA LEU A 145 14.00 9.50 6.73
C LEU A 145 13.63 10.76 7.50
N SER A 146 13.04 11.76 6.83
CA SER A 146 12.57 12.98 7.46
C SER A 146 11.41 12.74 8.44
N ASP A 147 10.75 11.58 8.37
CA ASP A 147 9.64 11.22 9.23
C ASP A 147 9.99 10.03 10.16
N PRO A 148 10.24 10.28 11.46
CA PRO A 148 10.58 9.23 12.42
C PRO A 148 9.51 8.13 12.56
N SER A 149 8.23 8.48 12.34
CA SER A 149 7.14 7.52 12.45
C SER A 149 7.10 6.59 11.23
N ALA A 150 7.43 7.08 10.03
CA ALA A 150 7.59 6.26 8.84
C ALA A 150 8.77 5.27 8.99
N VAL A 151 9.89 5.74 9.57
CA VAL A 151 11.04 4.88 9.90
C VAL A 151 10.66 3.80 10.92
N SER A 152 9.83 4.13 11.92
CA SER A 152 9.33 3.16 12.90
C SER A 152 8.51 2.05 12.22
N ILE A 153 7.64 2.40 11.27
CA ILE A 153 6.87 1.43 10.48
C ILE A 153 7.81 0.52 9.67
N LEU A 154 8.82 1.09 9.00
CA LEU A 154 9.79 0.30 8.25
C LEU A 154 10.54 -0.69 9.15
N ARG A 155 10.94 -0.27 10.37
CA ARG A 155 11.56 -1.17 11.35
C ARG A 155 10.62 -2.29 11.80
N SER A 156 9.33 -2.01 12.00
CA SER A 156 8.37 -3.07 12.30
C SER A 156 8.20 -4.05 11.14
N LEU A 157 8.18 -3.56 9.89
CA LEU A 157 8.09 -4.42 8.70
C LEU A 157 9.30 -5.34 8.56
N VAL A 158 10.52 -4.83 8.80
CA VAL A 158 11.75 -5.65 8.81
C VAL A 158 11.72 -6.71 9.91
N ARG A 159 11.16 -6.38 11.08
CA ARG A 159 11.10 -7.32 12.22
C ARG A 159 9.98 -8.37 12.07
N GLU A 160 8.84 -7.98 11.51
CA GLU A 160 7.59 -8.75 11.59
C GLU A 160 7.13 -9.32 10.25
N GLN A 161 7.60 -8.78 9.12
CA GLN A 161 7.10 -9.11 7.78
C GLN A 161 8.23 -9.36 6.77
N GLU A 162 9.37 -9.90 7.21
CA GLU A 162 10.46 -10.41 6.35
C GLU A 162 11.08 -9.40 5.37
N PHE A 163 10.85 -8.09 5.56
CA PHE A 163 11.57 -7.07 4.78
C PHE A 163 13.09 -7.17 5.04
N ASP A 164 13.87 -6.89 4.01
CA ASP A 164 15.33 -6.93 4.10
C ASP A 164 15.83 -5.87 5.11
N GLN A 165 16.78 -6.25 5.96
CA GLN A 165 17.43 -5.34 6.91
C GLN A 165 18.13 -4.17 6.20
N ASP A 166 18.58 -4.38 4.97
CA ASP A 166 19.24 -3.35 4.18
C ASP A 166 18.31 -2.17 3.82
N CYS A 167 16.98 -2.35 3.91
CA CYS A 167 16.00 -1.27 3.74
C CYS A 167 16.24 -0.11 4.72
N LEU A 168 16.79 -0.40 5.91
CA LEU A 168 17.11 0.58 6.95
C LEU A 168 18.41 1.34 6.69
N ARG A 169 19.22 0.91 5.70
CA ARG A 169 20.49 1.53 5.35
C ARG A 169 20.28 2.53 4.21
N PHE A 170 20.57 3.80 4.46
CA PHE A 170 20.43 4.86 3.46
C PHE A 170 21.81 5.30 3.01
N GLU A 171 22.15 5.03 1.75
CA GLU A 171 23.49 5.25 1.18
C GLU A 171 23.44 6.08 -0.10
N ALA A 172 22.63 7.14 -0.11
CA ALA A 172 22.37 7.92 -1.32
C ALA A 172 23.64 8.48 -1.98
N SER A 173 24.63 8.93 -1.20
CA SER A 173 25.89 9.48 -1.72
C SER A 173 26.82 8.43 -2.34
N ALA A 174 26.73 7.17 -1.91
CA ALA A 174 27.59 6.11 -2.44
C ALA A 174 27.10 5.61 -3.81
N ILE A 175 25.79 5.71 -4.08
CA ILE A 175 25.14 5.07 -5.23
C ILE A 175 24.60 6.04 -6.30
N ARG A 176 24.36 7.31 -5.95
CA ARG A 176 23.77 8.30 -6.88
C ARG A 176 24.81 9.25 -7.47
N GLU A 177 24.53 9.68 -8.69
CA GLU A 177 25.23 10.75 -9.39
C GLU A 177 24.60 12.12 -9.06
N PRO A 178 25.35 13.24 -9.16
CA PRO A 178 24.84 14.58 -8.84
C PRO A 178 23.62 15.03 -9.66
N HIS A 179 23.45 14.51 -10.87
CA HIS A 179 22.32 14.85 -11.74
C HIS A 179 21.04 14.06 -11.41
N GLU A 180 21.12 13.03 -10.55
CA GLU A 180 20.02 12.10 -10.23
C GLU A 180 19.26 12.48 -8.96
N ILE A 181 19.37 13.74 -8.57
CA ILE A 181 18.70 14.28 -7.37
C ILE A 181 17.20 14.43 -7.65
N ASN A 182 16.83 14.82 -8.88
CA ASN A 182 15.45 14.96 -9.35
C ASN A 182 15.08 13.79 -10.26
N VAL A 183 14.70 12.69 -9.63
CA VAL A 183 14.28 11.46 -10.32
C VAL A 183 12.91 11.71 -10.98
N GLN A 184 12.85 11.55 -12.30
CA GLN A 184 11.60 11.40 -13.04
C GLN A 184 11.09 9.96 -12.83
N TYR A 185 9.78 9.76 -12.69
CA TYR A 185 9.22 8.40 -12.52
C TYR A 185 8.57 7.94 -13.82
N LEU A 186 9.35 7.26 -14.66
CA LEU A 186 8.93 6.77 -15.97
C LEU A 186 8.23 5.40 -15.86
N TYR A 187 8.65 4.56 -14.93
CA TYR A 187 8.16 3.18 -14.79
C TYR A 187 7.07 3.08 -13.72
N PHE A 188 7.27 3.72 -12.56
CA PHE A 188 6.36 3.56 -11.41
C PHE A 188 5.46 4.78 -11.16
N GLY A 189 5.51 5.79 -12.01
CA GLY A 189 4.69 7.01 -11.88
C GLY A 189 3.19 6.70 -11.86
N ALA A 190 2.69 5.91 -12.82
CA ALA A 190 1.28 5.51 -12.86
C ALA A 190 0.81 4.80 -11.57
N ARG A 191 1.63 3.89 -11.02
CA ARG A 191 1.28 3.18 -9.77
C ARG A 191 1.26 4.10 -8.55
N LEU A 192 2.19 5.06 -8.48
CA LEU A 192 2.15 6.09 -7.45
C LEU A 192 0.92 7.00 -7.59
N ALA A 193 0.49 7.30 -8.81
CA ALA A 193 -0.77 8.03 -9.06
C ALA A 193 -1.98 7.23 -8.56
N ASP A 194 -2.03 5.93 -8.84
CA ASP A 194 -3.11 5.05 -8.34
C ASP A 194 -3.15 5.01 -6.80
N ILE A 195 -2.00 4.93 -6.15
CA ILE A 195 -1.91 4.96 -4.68
C ILE A 195 -2.37 6.32 -4.14
N HIS A 196 -2.03 7.42 -4.82
CA HIS A 196 -2.47 8.75 -4.43
C HIS A 196 -3.99 8.93 -4.60
N ASP A 197 -4.55 8.51 -5.74
CA ASP A 197 -6.00 8.54 -5.97
C ASP A 197 -6.74 7.71 -4.91
N GLU A 198 -6.21 6.54 -4.55
CA GLU A 198 -6.76 5.72 -3.47
C GLU A 198 -6.67 6.40 -2.09
N LEU A 199 -5.70 7.30 -1.87
CA LEU A 199 -5.60 8.07 -0.64
C LEU A 199 -6.60 9.24 -0.60
N GLU A 200 -6.88 9.86 -1.75
CA GLU A 200 -7.87 10.93 -1.90
C GLU A 200 -9.30 10.37 -1.86
N HIS A 201 -9.53 9.24 -2.53
CA HIS A 201 -10.81 8.55 -2.68
C HIS A 201 -10.73 7.12 -2.09
N PRO A 202 -10.63 6.97 -0.75
CA PRO A 202 -10.42 5.67 -0.13
C PRO A 202 -11.58 4.72 -0.40
N THR A 203 -11.26 3.56 -0.97
CA THR A 203 -12.21 2.48 -1.13
C THR A 203 -12.66 2.00 0.26
N PRO A 204 -13.97 1.86 0.53
CA PRO A 204 -14.46 1.43 1.83
C PRO A 204 -14.06 -0.04 2.08
N ARG A 205 -12.94 -0.25 2.80
CA ARG A 205 -12.41 -1.56 3.18
C ARG A 205 -12.94 -1.98 4.56
N GLY A 206 -13.66 -3.11 4.61
CA GLY A 206 -14.14 -3.72 5.84
C GLY A 206 -15.06 -4.92 5.62
N TYR A 207 -15.16 -5.82 6.60
CA TYR A 207 -16.13 -6.93 6.59
C TYR A 207 -17.57 -6.43 6.49
N LEU A 208 -17.87 -5.27 7.10
CA LEU A 208 -19.16 -4.60 7.03
C LEU A 208 -19.48 -4.04 5.64
N SER A 209 -18.50 -3.47 4.92
CA SER A 209 -18.71 -2.95 3.56
C SER A 209 -18.83 -4.08 2.54
N ARG A 210 -18.07 -5.18 2.70
CA ARG A 210 -18.22 -6.40 1.88
C ARG A 210 -19.56 -7.11 2.13
N TRP A 211 -20.09 -7.07 3.35
CA TRP A 211 -21.43 -7.57 3.67
C TRP A 211 -22.53 -6.65 3.10
N ALA A 212 -22.39 -5.33 3.27
CA ALA A 212 -23.31 -4.35 2.71
C ALA A 212 -23.35 -4.37 1.17
N LYS A 213 -22.21 -4.61 0.51
CA LYS A 213 -22.13 -4.71 -0.95
C LYS A 213 -22.75 -6.00 -1.51
N ARG A 214 -22.82 -7.08 -0.72
CA ARG A 214 -23.53 -8.33 -1.09
C ARG A 214 -25.05 -8.23 -0.96
N LYS A 215 -25.56 -7.31 -0.14
CA LYS A 215 -27.00 -7.01 -0.04
C LYS A 215 -27.27 -5.64 -0.64
N GLY A 216 -27.41 -5.61 -1.96
CA GLY A 216 -27.53 -4.40 -2.76
C GLY A 216 -28.43 -3.30 -2.16
N THR A 217 -27.95 -2.07 -2.29
CA THR A 217 -28.72 -0.81 -2.32
C THR A 217 -29.81 -0.67 -1.25
N GLY A 218 -29.43 -0.18 -0.08
CA GLY A 218 -30.40 0.39 0.85
C GLY A 218 -29.79 0.69 2.22
N HIS A 219 -29.64 1.98 2.52
CA HIS A 219 -29.38 2.49 3.87
C HIS A 219 -30.44 2.05 4.92
N ALA A 220 -31.49 1.33 4.49
CA ALA A 220 -32.64 0.90 5.28
C ALA A 220 -32.34 -0.20 6.34
N ASN A 221 -31.21 -0.91 6.25
CA ASN A 221 -30.99 -2.08 7.12
C ASN A 221 -29.90 -1.91 8.20
N ILE A 222 -29.25 -0.75 8.28
CA ILE A 222 -28.27 -0.52 9.37
C ILE A 222 -29.01 -0.29 10.69
N ALA A 223 -30.12 0.46 10.66
CA ALA A 223 -30.94 0.74 11.83
C ALA A 223 -31.55 -0.54 12.44
N THR A 224 -31.97 -1.50 11.61
CA THR A 224 -32.54 -2.77 12.10
C THR A 224 -31.50 -3.67 12.73
N ILE A 225 -30.28 -3.73 12.19
CA ILE A 225 -29.18 -4.50 12.79
C ILE A 225 -28.79 -3.92 14.15
N VAL A 226 -28.64 -2.59 14.23
CA VAL A 226 -28.35 -1.90 15.50
C VAL A 226 -29.48 -2.15 16.50
N GLY A 227 -30.73 -2.06 16.05
CA GLY A 227 -31.91 -2.36 16.87
C GLY A 227 -31.92 -3.80 17.39
N VAL A 228 -31.56 -4.79 16.57
CA VAL A 228 -31.48 -6.20 16.98
C VAL A 228 -30.36 -6.43 17.99
N ILE A 229 -29.18 -5.83 17.79
CA ILE A 229 -28.06 -5.94 18.74
C ILE A 229 -28.47 -5.35 20.10
N LEU A 230 -29.08 -4.16 20.10
CA LEU A 230 -29.58 -3.52 21.31
C LEU A 230 -30.67 -4.36 21.98
N ALA A 231 -31.62 -4.92 21.21
CA ALA A 231 -32.68 -5.77 21.74
C ALA A 231 -32.15 -7.04 22.40
N VAL A 232 -31.13 -7.69 21.81
CA VAL A 232 -30.46 -8.84 22.41
C VAL A 232 -29.75 -8.44 23.70
N PHE A 233 -29.04 -7.31 23.70
CA PHE A 233 -28.36 -6.80 24.89
C PHE A 233 -29.35 -6.49 26.03
N PHE A 234 -30.43 -5.78 25.74
CA PHE A 234 -31.48 -5.48 26.72
C PHE A 234 -32.24 -6.73 27.16
N GLY A 235 -32.45 -7.70 26.27
CA GLY A 235 -33.06 -8.99 26.61
C GLY A 235 -32.23 -9.78 27.63
N VAL A 236 -30.92 -9.87 27.41
CA VAL A 236 -29.99 -10.53 28.35
C VAL A 236 -29.91 -9.77 29.67
N ALA A 237 -29.83 -8.44 29.63
CA ALA A 237 -29.80 -7.62 30.84
C ALA A 237 -31.08 -7.78 31.69
N THR A 238 -32.24 -7.85 31.04
CA THR A 238 -33.54 -8.04 31.70
C THR A 238 -33.65 -9.43 32.34
N LEU A 239 -33.19 -10.47 31.64
CA LEU A 239 -33.09 -11.83 32.20
C LEU A 239 -32.20 -11.88 33.44
N GLY A 240 -31.06 -11.17 33.42
CA GLY A 240 -30.17 -11.06 34.57
C GLY A 240 -30.84 -10.39 35.77
N LEU A 241 -31.54 -9.27 35.55
CA LEU A 241 -32.31 -8.56 36.59
C LEU A 241 -33.42 -9.44 37.17
N GLY A 242 -34.17 -10.15 36.32
CA GLY A 242 -35.22 -11.07 36.76
C GLY A 242 -34.66 -12.23 37.60
N GLY A 243 -33.54 -12.81 37.18
CA GLY A 243 -32.84 -13.84 37.97
C GLY A 243 -32.37 -13.32 39.33
N PHE A 244 -31.83 -12.10 39.38
CA PHE A 244 -31.40 -11.47 40.62
C PHE A 244 -32.59 -11.19 41.57
N GLN A 245 -33.70 -10.66 41.06
CA GLN A 245 -34.90 -10.41 41.86
C GLN A 245 -35.51 -11.71 42.40
N ALA A 246 -35.59 -12.75 41.57
CA ALA A 246 -36.07 -14.07 41.98
C ALA A 246 -35.17 -14.66 43.08
N TRP A 247 -33.84 -14.48 42.96
CA TRP A 247 -32.90 -14.91 43.97
C TRP A 247 -33.04 -14.15 45.29
N VAL A 248 -33.17 -12.82 45.26
CA VAL A 248 -33.40 -12.01 46.47
C VAL A 248 -34.72 -12.39 47.15
N GLY A 249 -35.81 -12.56 46.39
CA GLY A 249 -37.09 -13.01 46.93
C GLY A 249 -37.00 -14.39 47.56
N TYR A 250 -36.28 -15.32 46.93
CA TYR A 250 -36.00 -16.64 47.51
C TYR A 250 -35.21 -16.55 48.82
N GLN A 251 -34.20 -15.68 48.89
CA GLN A 251 -33.44 -15.44 50.13
C GLN A 251 -34.31 -14.84 51.23
N GLN A 252 -35.19 -13.90 50.91
CA GLN A 252 -36.13 -13.29 51.87
C GLN A 252 -37.17 -14.29 52.39
N TRP A 253 -37.67 -15.20 51.54
CA TRP A 253 -38.55 -16.28 51.97
C TRP A 253 -37.85 -17.26 52.90
N ARG A 254 -36.58 -17.57 52.61
CA ARG A 254 -35.77 -18.50 53.41
C ARG A 254 -35.25 -17.92 54.72
N HIS A 255 -35.03 -16.60 54.78
CA HIS A 255 -34.53 -15.88 55.94
C HIS A 255 -35.43 -14.66 56.22
N PRO A 256 -36.68 -14.89 56.68
CA PRO A 256 -37.58 -13.80 57.00
C PRO A 256 -37.03 -13.03 58.21
N ILE A 257 -36.77 -11.73 58.02
CA ILE A 257 -36.32 -10.84 59.08
C ILE A 257 -37.54 -10.58 59.98
N GLN A 258 -37.50 -11.06 61.21
CA GLN A 258 -38.55 -10.71 62.18
C GLN A 258 -38.41 -9.23 62.53
N THR A 259 -39.34 -8.41 62.07
CA THR A 259 -39.51 -7.05 62.55
C THR A 259 -40.12 -7.13 63.95
N ASN A 260 -39.28 -7.05 64.99
CA ASN A 260 -39.73 -6.81 66.36
C ASN A 260 -40.32 -5.40 66.41
N ASN A 261 -41.64 -5.31 66.58
CA ASN A 261 -42.34 -4.11 67.05
C ASN A 261 -42.23 -4.00 68.56
#